data_AF-D0NN51-F1
#
_entry.id   AF-D0NN51-F1
#
_cell.length_a   1.000
_cell.length_b   1.000
_cell.length_c   1.000
_cell.angle_alpha   90.00
_cell.angle_beta   90.00
_cell.angle_gamma   90.00
#
_symmetry.space_group_name_H-M   'P 1'
#
loop_
_entity.id
_entity.type
_entity.pdbx_description
1 polymer ?
#
loop_
_entity_poly.entity_id
_entity_poly.type
_entity_poly.pdbx_seq_one_letter_code
_entity_poly.pdbx_strand_id
1 'polypeptide(L)'
;MTLDATLQEIEQLCSEPHYDSFENVNRPVYDRIMDVYQQLRDSSGPVSMDLLESFSLIVLRFFDMLDRRALGGTVNYSFHHDIGTLLRTSLLQTAPVHNWQETWKETRRRQNNTLKSYLEEPELFLARISTEKDRSEAVAMMQFAATGLAGVEDTEDLPLWFIPPYQVQLGKHKADGSFGAVYEGEWLDTDVLQTCGSR
;
A
#
# COMPACT_ATOMS: atom_id res chain seq x y z
N MET A 1 -16.96 -10.92 17.21
CA MET A 1 -16.59 -11.28 15.82
C MET A 1 -15.46 -12.29 15.91
N THR A 2 -15.53 -13.40 15.17
CA THR A 2 -14.42 -14.38 15.11
C THR A 2 -13.42 -13.96 14.03
N LEU A 3 -12.17 -14.44 14.13
CA LEU A 3 -11.14 -14.12 13.15
C LEU A 3 -11.52 -14.58 11.73
N ASP A 4 -12.13 -15.75 11.59
CA ASP A 4 -12.66 -16.25 10.31
C ASP A 4 -13.71 -15.32 9.70
N ALA A 5 -14.63 -14.78 10.51
CA ALA A 5 -15.66 -13.86 10.02
C ALA A 5 -15.02 -12.56 9.51
N THR A 6 -14.04 -12.02 10.25
CA THR A 6 -13.28 -10.85 9.82
C THR A 6 -12.55 -11.09 8.50
N LEU A 7 -11.91 -12.25 8.33
CA LEU A 7 -11.19 -12.57 7.10
C LEU A 7 -12.12 -12.68 5.89
N GLN A 8 -13.33 -13.24 6.06
CA GLN A 8 -14.34 -13.28 5.00
C GLN A 8 -14.83 -11.89 4.60
N GLU A 9 -15.02 -10.99 5.57
CA GLU A 9 -15.39 -9.60 5.29
C GLU A 9 -14.26 -8.86 4.55
N ILE A 10 -13.01 -9.04 4.98
CA ILE A 10 -11.83 -8.51 4.27
C ILE A 10 -11.79 -9.02 2.82
N GLU A 11 -12.07 -10.30 2.59
CA GLU A 11 -12.08 -10.87 1.23
C GLU A 11 -13.08 -10.15 0.33
N GLN A 12 -14.27 -9.88 0.85
CA GLN A 12 -15.32 -9.17 0.12
C GLN A 12 -14.87 -7.74 -0.21
N LEU A 13 -14.35 -7.01 0.78
CA LEU A 13 -13.84 -5.65 0.60
C LEU A 13 -12.68 -5.59 -0.40
N CYS A 14 -11.78 -6.57 -0.36
CA CYS A 14 -10.70 -6.71 -1.33
C CYS A 14 -11.19 -7.16 -2.71
N SER A 15 -12.41 -7.66 -2.87
CA SER A 15 -12.95 -8.14 -4.15
C SER A 15 -13.93 -7.15 -4.78
N GLU A 16 -14.33 -6.10 -4.05
CA GLU A 16 -15.16 -5.03 -4.59
C GLU A 16 -14.43 -4.33 -5.74
N PRO A 17 -15.04 -4.24 -6.94
CA PRO A 17 -14.49 -3.46 -8.03
C PRO A 17 -14.57 -1.98 -7.65
N HIS A 18 -13.52 -1.46 -7.01
CA HIS A 18 -13.39 -0.03 -6.80
C HIS A 18 -13.42 0.67 -8.16
N TYR A 19 -14.27 1.68 -8.27
CA TYR A 19 -14.56 2.38 -9.51
C TYR A 19 -13.40 3.21 -10.07
N ASP A 20 -12.19 3.19 -9.48
CA ASP A 20 -11.10 4.08 -9.91
C ASP A 20 -9.65 3.67 -9.58
N SER A 21 -9.38 2.48 -9.02
CA SER A 21 -7.98 2.10 -8.77
C SER A 21 -7.50 1.09 -9.80
N PHE A 22 -6.61 1.53 -10.68
CA PHE A 22 -5.92 0.70 -11.66
C PHE A 22 -5.18 -0.50 -11.05
N GLU A 23 -5.00 -0.56 -9.72
CA GLU A 23 -4.52 -1.75 -9.02
C GLU A 23 -5.23 -1.97 -7.69
N ASN A 24 -5.64 -3.21 -7.47
CA ASN A 24 -6.09 -3.67 -6.18
C ASN A 24 -4.89 -3.93 -5.27
N VAL A 25 -4.29 -2.83 -4.80
CA VAL A 25 -3.11 -2.83 -3.91
C VAL A 25 -3.34 -3.53 -2.57
N ASN A 26 -4.61 -3.76 -2.21
CA ASN A 26 -5.01 -4.44 -0.98
C ASN A 26 -4.94 -5.97 -1.12
N ARG A 27 -5.16 -6.51 -2.33
CA ARG A 27 -5.20 -7.96 -2.57
C ARG A 27 -3.89 -8.66 -2.18
N PRO A 28 -2.70 -8.15 -2.56
CA PRO A 28 -1.44 -8.76 -2.13
C PRO A 28 -1.23 -8.79 -0.62
N VAL A 29 -1.79 -7.83 0.13
CA VAL A 29 -1.73 -7.83 1.60
C VAL A 29 -2.64 -8.93 2.15
N TYR A 30 -3.88 -9.01 1.64
CA TYR A 30 -4.84 -10.05 2.03
C TYR A 30 -4.29 -11.47 1.77
N ASP A 31 -3.72 -11.72 0.59
CA ASP A 31 -3.20 -13.04 0.24
C ASP A 31 -2.10 -13.49 1.22
N ARG A 32 -1.28 -12.56 1.70
CA ARG A 32 -0.26 -12.83 2.74
C ARG A 32 -0.86 -13.08 4.12
N ILE A 33 -1.88 -12.30 4.50
CA ILE A 33 -2.61 -12.52 5.75
C ILE A 33 -3.25 -13.91 5.76
N MET A 34 -3.86 -14.30 4.64
CA MET A 34 -4.50 -15.61 4.49
C MET A 34 -3.49 -16.75 4.57
N ASP A 35 -2.32 -16.60 3.94
CA ASP A 35 -1.26 -17.60 4.03
C ASP A 35 -0.79 -17.79 5.49
N VAL A 36 -0.55 -16.70 6.23
CA VAL A 36 -0.21 -16.77 7.66
C VAL A 36 -1.33 -17.43 8.47
N TYR A 37 -2.59 -17.06 8.24
CA TYR A 37 -3.74 -17.68 8.91
C TYR A 37 -3.77 -19.19 8.69
N GLN A 38 -3.57 -19.63 7.45
CA GLN A 38 -3.60 -21.03 7.07
C GLN A 38 -2.45 -21.80 7.73
N GLN A 39 -1.24 -21.24 7.78
CA GLN A 39 -0.11 -21.83 8.50
C GLN A 39 -0.38 -21.98 10.01
N LEU A 40 -0.99 -20.97 10.63
CA LEU A 40 -1.36 -21.04 12.06
C LEU A 40 -2.44 -22.10 12.31
N ARG A 41 -3.43 -22.20 11.43
CA ARG A 41 -4.52 -23.17 11.51
C ARG A 41 -4.05 -24.61 11.31
N ASP A 42 -3.12 -24.82 10.38
CA ASP A 42 -2.56 -26.14 10.05
C ASP A 42 -1.40 -26.55 10.98
N SER A 43 -1.03 -25.68 11.93
CA SER A 43 0.02 -25.98 12.88
C SER A 43 -0.41 -27.06 13.87
N SER A 44 0.36 -28.16 13.92
CA SER A 44 0.10 -29.27 14.85
C SER A 44 0.65 -29.03 16.27
N GLY A 45 1.35 -27.91 16.50
CA GLY A 45 2.03 -27.58 17.75
C GLY A 45 1.37 -26.42 18.51
N PRO A 46 1.74 -26.19 19.79
CA PRO A 46 1.24 -25.05 20.54
C PRO A 46 1.74 -23.75 19.90
N VAL A 47 0.80 -22.93 19.42
CA VAL A 47 1.06 -21.59 18.93
C VAL A 47 1.24 -20.64 20.11
N SER A 48 2.27 -19.79 20.08
CA SER A 48 2.44 -18.75 21.10
C SER A 48 1.26 -17.78 21.11
N MET A 49 0.77 -17.43 22.30
CA MET A 49 -0.28 -16.42 22.45
C MET A 49 0.16 -15.06 21.91
N ASP A 50 1.43 -14.69 22.09
CA ASP A 50 1.99 -13.43 21.58
C ASP A 50 1.95 -13.37 20.05
N LEU A 51 2.15 -14.51 19.39
CA LEU A 51 2.08 -14.64 17.94
C LEU A 51 0.63 -14.47 17.45
N LEU A 52 -0.33 -15.11 18.11
CA LEU A 52 -1.75 -14.98 17.80
C LEU A 52 -2.25 -13.55 18.02
N GLU A 53 -1.83 -12.90 19.10
CA GLU A 53 -2.20 -11.51 19.39
C GLU A 53 -1.62 -10.56 18.33
N SER A 54 -0.32 -10.68 18.04
CA SER A 54 0.35 -9.88 17.00
C SER A 54 -0.31 -10.06 15.63
N PHE A 55 -0.63 -11.30 15.26
CA PHE A 55 -1.36 -11.59 14.03
C PHE A 55 -2.77 -10.98 14.03
N SER A 56 -3.52 -11.14 15.11
CA SER A 56 -4.88 -10.60 15.23
C SER A 56 -4.90 -9.07 15.12
N LEU A 57 -3.91 -8.39 15.70
CA LEU A 57 -3.76 -6.93 15.58
C LEU A 57 -3.52 -6.49 14.13
N ILE A 58 -2.72 -7.24 13.36
CA ILE A 58 -2.51 -6.96 11.93
C ILE A 58 -3.82 -7.09 11.16
N VAL A 59 -4.57 -8.17 11.38
CA VAL A 59 -5.86 -8.41 10.70
C VAL A 59 -6.87 -7.31 11.03
N LEU A 60 -7.00 -6.94 12.31
CA LEU A 60 -7.94 -5.90 12.74
C LEU A 60 -7.57 -4.53 12.19
N ARG A 61 -6.28 -4.15 12.18
CA ARG A 61 -5.83 -2.90 11.59
C ARG A 61 -6.08 -2.86 10.08
N PHE A 62 -5.89 -3.99 9.39
CA PHE A 62 -6.15 -4.09 7.95
C PHE A 62 -7.64 -3.95 7.64
N PHE A 63 -8.49 -4.60 8.43
CA PHE A 63 -9.94 -4.46 8.34
C PHE A 63 -10.40 -3.00 8.57
N ASP A 64 -9.95 -2.35 9.65
CA ASP A 64 -10.32 -0.96 9.95
C ASP A 64 -9.87 0.00 8.84
N MET A 65 -8.70 -0.24 8.23
CA MET A 65 -8.26 0.53 7.07
C MET A 65 -9.21 0.36 5.86
N LEU A 66 -9.60 -0.88 5.54
CA LEU A 66 -10.51 -1.16 4.42
C LEU A 66 -11.90 -0.57 4.67
N ASP A 67 -12.45 -0.76 5.87
CA ASP A 67 -13.77 -0.26 6.27
C ASP A 67 -13.83 1.27 6.20
N ARG A 68 -12.77 1.96 6.65
CA ARG A 68 -12.67 3.42 6.58
C ARG A 68 -12.35 3.98 5.19
N ARG A 69 -12.13 3.13 4.18
CA ARG A 69 -11.71 3.52 2.82
C ARG A 69 -10.53 4.50 2.81
N ALA A 70 -9.59 4.34 3.75
CA ALA A 70 -8.42 5.19 3.83
C ALA A 70 -7.52 4.97 2.59
N LEU A 71 -7.04 6.05 1.96
CA LEU A 71 -6.27 6.00 0.70
C LEU A 71 -5.05 5.05 0.81
N GLY A 72 -5.12 3.93 0.08
CA GLY A 72 -4.34 2.70 0.30
C GLY A 72 -2.92 2.64 -0.29
N GLY A 73 -2.30 3.75 -0.67
CA GLY A 73 -0.93 3.71 -1.20
C GLY A 73 0.11 3.49 -0.10
N THR A 74 0.04 4.32 0.93
CA THR A 74 1.04 4.39 2.01
C THR A 74 0.81 3.36 3.10
N VAL A 75 -0.45 3.01 3.33
CA VAL A 75 -0.85 2.14 4.44
C VAL A 75 -0.54 0.67 4.14
N ASN A 76 -0.63 0.24 2.88
CA ASN A 76 -0.34 -1.14 2.47
C ASN A 76 1.10 -1.57 2.74
N TYR A 77 2.06 -0.65 2.61
CA TYR A 77 3.46 -0.91 2.96
C TYR A 77 3.67 -1.28 4.42
N SER A 78 2.97 -0.60 5.33
CA SER A 78 3.10 -0.86 6.76
C SER A 78 2.64 -2.28 7.09
N PHE A 79 1.53 -2.74 6.51
CA PHE A 79 1.07 -4.12 6.65
C PHE A 79 2.07 -5.10 6.07
N HIS A 80 2.67 -4.78 4.92
CA HIS A 80 3.65 -5.66 4.35
C HIS A 80 4.87 -5.85 5.25
N HIS A 81 5.32 -4.78 5.89
CA HIS A 81 6.39 -4.78 6.89
C HIS A 81 5.99 -5.56 8.14
N ASP A 82 4.81 -5.29 8.71
CA ASP A 82 4.31 -5.94 9.93
C ASP A 82 4.23 -7.46 9.76
N ILE A 83 3.67 -7.93 8.63
CA ILE A 83 3.65 -9.36 8.29
C ILE A 83 5.08 -9.89 8.11
N GLY A 84 5.98 -9.11 7.50
CA GLY A 84 7.38 -9.50 7.36
C GLY A 84 8.10 -9.65 8.71
N THR A 85 7.82 -8.77 9.66
CA THR A 85 8.35 -8.86 11.02
C THR A 85 7.79 -10.09 11.72
N LEU A 86 6.48 -10.33 11.64
CA LEU A 86 5.81 -11.51 12.19
C LEU A 86 6.45 -12.82 11.69
N LEU A 87 6.67 -12.93 10.38
CA LEU A 87 7.30 -14.09 9.74
C LEU A 87 8.76 -14.30 10.19
N ARG A 88 9.52 -13.22 10.40
CA ARG A 88 10.92 -13.32 10.88
C ARG A 88 11.02 -13.73 12.34
N THR A 89 10.09 -13.27 13.18
CA THR A 89 10.11 -13.55 14.62
C THR A 89 9.43 -14.86 14.98
N SER A 90 8.79 -15.53 14.03
CA SER A 90 8.11 -16.82 14.21
C SER A 90 8.79 -17.92 13.40
N LEU A 91 8.48 -19.18 13.71
CA LEU A 91 8.93 -20.35 12.95
C LEU A 91 8.04 -20.63 11.72
N LEU A 92 7.30 -19.63 11.23
CA LEU A 92 6.43 -19.76 10.08
C LEU A 92 7.23 -19.91 8.78
N GLN A 93 6.69 -20.66 7.84
CA GLN A 93 7.33 -20.89 6.55
C GLN A 93 7.19 -19.65 5.67
N THR A 94 8.23 -19.38 4.87
CA THR A 94 8.19 -18.30 3.89
C THR A 94 7.67 -18.83 2.55
N ALA A 95 6.42 -18.51 2.20
CA ALA A 95 5.83 -18.79 0.90
C ALA A 95 6.15 -17.69 -0.14
N PRO A 96 6.07 -17.98 -1.46
CA PRO A 96 6.34 -16.98 -2.51
C PRO A 96 5.49 -15.72 -2.43
N VAL A 97 4.27 -15.83 -1.89
CA VAL A 97 3.35 -14.69 -1.65
C VAL A 97 3.98 -13.64 -0.72
N HIS A 98 4.98 -14.01 0.08
CA HIS A 98 5.69 -13.09 0.97
C HIS A 98 6.86 -12.35 0.31
N ASN A 99 7.22 -12.66 -0.95
CA ASN A 99 8.22 -11.93 -1.74
C ASN A 99 7.64 -10.65 -2.37
N TRP A 100 6.80 -9.95 -1.61
CA TRP A 100 5.98 -8.83 -2.09
C TRP A 100 6.81 -7.67 -2.65
N GLN A 101 8.02 -7.45 -2.15
CA GLN A 101 8.88 -6.33 -2.56
C GLN A 101 9.28 -6.46 -4.03
N GLU A 102 9.69 -7.66 -4.45
CA GLU A 102 10.11 -7.91 -5.84
C GLU A 102 8.90 -7.90 -6.78
N THR A 103 7.81 -8.57 -6.40
CA THR A 103 6.56 -8.52 -7.18
C THR A 103 6.06 -7.08 -7.36
N TRP A 104 6.15 -6.26 -6.31
CA TRP A 104 5.72 -4.88 -6.36
C TRP A 104 6.64 -4.00 -7.23
N LYS A 105 7.97 -4.19 -7.15
CA LYS A 105 8.91 -3.49 -8.04
C LYS A 105 8.63 -3.82 -9.51
N GLU A 106 8.41 -5.09 -9.82
CA GLU A 106 8.08 -5.54 -11.17
C GLU A 106 6.74 -4.94 -11.67
N THR A 107 5.72 -4.95 -10.82
CA THR A 107 4.41 -4.35 -11.12
C THR A 107 4.55 -2.85 -11.38
N ARG A 108 5.23 -2.12 -10.49
CA ARG A 108 5.50 -0.68 -10.66
C ARG A 108 6.29 -0.40 -11.94
N ARG A 109 7.31 -1.20 -12.25
CA ARG A 109 8.08 -1.06 -13.49
C ARG A 109 7.18 -1.27 -14.72
N ARG A 110 6.30 -2.27 -14.69
CA ARG A 110 5.32 -2.51 -15.77
C ARG A 110 4.37 -1.34 -15.93
N GLN A 111 3.82 -0.83 -14.83
CA GLN A 111 2.95 0.36 -14.86
C GLN A 111 3.66 1.58 -15.44
N ASN A 112 4.89 1.86 -14.99
CA ASN A 112 5.69 2.96 -15.50
C ASN A 112 5.96 2.81 -17.00
N ASN A 113 6.26 1.60 -17.47
CA ASN A 113 6.45 1.34 -18.90
C ASN A 113 5.15 1.51 -19.69
N THR A 114 4.01 1.07 -19.16
CA THR A 114 2.70 1.29 -19.75
C THR A 114 2.36 2.79 -19.83
N LEU A 115 2.61 3.53 -18.76
CA LEU A 115 2.44 4.98 -18.75
C LEU A 115 3.36 5.68 -19.75
N LYS A 116 4.64 5.31 -19.81
CA LYS A 116 5.60 5.80 -20.82
C LYS A 116 5.07 5.55 -22.23
N SER A 117 4.56 4.35 -22.52
CA SER A 117 3.98 4.04 -23.84
C SER A 117 2.76 4.90 -24.19
N TYR A 118 1.93 5.28 -23.21
CA TYR A 118 0.81 6.19 -23.43
C TYR A 118 1.24 7.63 -23.68
N LEU A 119 2.35 8.06 -23.07
CA LEU A 119 2.91 9.39 -23.29
C LEU A 119 3.63 9.52 -24.64
N GLU A 120 4.19 8.42 -25.16
CA GLU A 120 4.81 8.39 -26.50
C GLU A 120 3.77 8.41 -27.62
N GLU A 121 2.62 7.73 -27.46
CA GLU A 121 1.54 7.66 -28.45
C GLU A 121 0.15 8.05 -27.86
N PRO A 122 -0.03 9.31 -27.41
CA PRO A 122 -1.22 9.72 -26.67
C PRO A 122 -2.50 9.67 -27.49
N GLU A 123 -2.43 9.87 -28.80
CA GLU A 123 -3.59 9.87 -29.70
C GLU A 123 -4.33 8.52 -29.72
N LEU A 124 -3.59 7.40 -29.69
CA LEU A 124 -4.20 6.06 -29.67
C LEU A 124 -4.89 5.74 -28.35
N PHE A 125 -4.40 6.32 -27.25
CA PHE A 125 -5.00 6.18 -25.93
C PHE A 125 -6.26 7.05 -25.80
N LEU A 126 -6.17 8.32 -26.19
CA LEU A 126 -7.29 9.27 -26.15
C LEU A 126 -8.44 8.86 -27.08
N ALA A 127 -8.14 8.18 -28.20
CA ALA A 127 -9.15 7.63 -29.11
C ALA A 127 -10.01 6.53 -28.46
N ARG A 128 -9.52 5.84 -27.41
CA ARG A 128 -10.25 4.79 -26.69
C ARG A 128 -11.21 5.34 -25.63
N ILE A 129 -11.04 6.60 -25.26
CA ILE A 129 -11.89 7.27 -24.28
C ILE A 129 -13.13 7.83 -24.98
N SER A 130 -14.29 7.37 -24.55
CA SER A 130 -15.57 7.58 -25.22
C SER A 130 -16.26 8.88 -24.83
N THR A 131 -15.97 9.44 -23.66
CA THR A 131 -16.53 10.72 -23.22
C THR A 131 -15.50 11.84 -23.28
N GLU A 132 -15.95 13.04 -23.67
CA GLU A 132 -15.08 14.22 -23.76
C GLU A 132 -14.56 14.67 -22.39
N LYS A 133 -15.35 14.44 -21.33
CA LYS A 133 -14.97 14.73 -19.95
C LYS A 133 -13.78 13.86 -19.52
N ASP A 134 -13.89 12.55 -19.69
CA ASP A 134 -12.84 11.61 -19.29
C ASP A 134 -11.60 11.79 -20.16
N ARG A 135 -11.79 12.17 -21.44
CA ARG A 135 -10.70 12.51 -22.35
C ARG A 135 -9.93 13.73 -21.87
N SER A 136 -10.64 14.80 -21.49
CA SER A 136 -10.02 16.02 -20.95
C SER A 136 -9.28 15.75 -19.64
N GLU A 137 -9.85 14.91 -18.76
CA GLU A 137 -9.21 14.49 -17.51
C GLU A 137 -7.94 13.66 -17.77
N ALA A 138 -8.01 12.69 -18.68
CA ALA A 138 -6.85 11.90 -19.09
C ALA A 138 -5.72 12.76 -19.68
N VAL A 139 -6.06 13.79 -20.49
CA VAL A 139 -5.07 14.76 -20.99
C VAL A 139 -4.40 15.51 -19.84
N ALA A 140 -5.16 16.00 -18.87
CA ALA A 140 -4.62 16.71 -17.71
C ALA A 140 -3.70 15.81 -16.87
N MET A 141 -4.10 14.55 -16.65
CA MET A 141 -3.27 13.55 -15.97
C MET A 141 -1.98 13.24 -16.73
N MET A 142 -2.04 13.10 -18.06
CA MET A 142 -0.86 12.86 -18.89
C MET A 142 0.10 14.04 -18.89
N GLN A 143 -0.39 15.28 -18.94
CA GLN A 143 0.43 16.48 -18.84
C GLN A 143 1.14 16.57 -17.49
N PHE A 144 0.42 16.27 -16.39
CA PHE A 144 1.01 16.17 -15.07
C PHE A 144 2.10 15.09 -15.00
N ALA A 145 1.82 13.89 -15.52
CA ALA A 145 2.77 12.78 -15.53
C ALA A 145 4.02 13.09 -16.39
N ALA A 146 3.85 13.69 -17.57
CA ALA A 146 4.94 14.11 -18.44
C ALA A 146 5.84 15.15 -17.75
N THR A 147 5.24 16.06 -16.97
CA THR A 147 5.99 17.06 -16.20
C THR A 147 6.76 16.41 -15.03
N GLY A 148 6.17 15.41 -14.37
CA GLY A 148 6.83 14.62 -13.33
C GLY A 148 7.97 13.75 -13.86
N LEU A 149 7.82 13.16 -15.04
CA LEU A 149 8.85 12.33 -15.69
C LEU A 149 9.98 13.15 -16.31
N ALA A 150 9.71 14.38 -16.78
CA ALA A 150 10.75 15.27 -17.29
C ALA A 150 11.77 15.74 -16.23
N GLY A 151 11.45 15.58 -14.94
CA GLY A 151 12.33 15.91 -13.81
C GLY A 151 12.99 14.72 -13.13
N VAL A 152 12.70 13.49 -13.55
CA VAL A 152 13.24 12.26 -12.94
C VAL A 152 14.09 11.55 -13.99
N GLU A 153 15.38 11.86 -13.99
CA GLU A 153 16.38 10.98 -14.60
C GLU A 153 16.19 9.57 -14.05
N ASP A 154 16.30 8.60 -14.97
CA ASP A 154 16.01 7.17 -14.91
C ASP A 154 16.62 6.45 -13.70
N THR A 155 16.13 6.78 -12.51
CA THR A 155 16.50 6.18 -11.26
C THR A 155 15.27 5.42 -10.77
N GLU A 156 15.33 4.10 -10.90
CA GLU A 156 14.41 3.18 -10.20
C GLU A 156 14.50 3.35 -8.67
N ASP A 157 15.49 4.10 -8.18
CA ASP A 157 15.69 4.49 -6.80
C ASP A 157 15.05 5.85 -6.50
N LEU A 158 14.18 5.87 -5.49
CA LEU A 158 13.69 7.10 -4.87
C LEU A 158 14.89 8.00 -4.51
N PRO A 159 14.80 9.32 -4.69
CA PRO A 159 15.92 10.21 -4.41
C PRO A 159 16.35 10.05 -2.95
N LEU A 160 17.65 10.20 -2.65
CA LEU A 160 18.20 9.93 -1.30
C LEU A 160 17.54 10.71 -0.16
N TRP A 161 16.91 11.84 -0.45
CA TRP A 161 16.18 12.67 0.52
C TRP A 161 14.73 12.20 0.74
N PHE A 162 14.21 11.30 -0.11
CA PHE A 162 12.89 10.72 0.03
C PHE A 162 12.92 9.69 1.14
N ILE A 163 12.20 9.99 2.22
CA ILE A 163 11.96 9.05 3.30
C ILE A 163 10.65 8.31 2.96
N PRO A 164 10.71 7.01 2.65
CA PRO A 164 9.50 6.24 2.42
C PRO A 164 8.60 6.29 3.67
N PRO A 165 7.30 6.57 3.52
CA PRO A 165 6.47 6.82 4.69
C PRO A 165 6.30 5.62 5.62
N TYR A 166 6.59 4.40 5.16
CA TYR A 166 6.62 3.20 6.01
C TYR A 166 7.79 3.16 6.98
N GLN A 167 8.83 3.97 6.75
CA GLN A 167 9.94 4.12 7.69
C GLN A 167 9.59 5.08 8.83
N VAL A 168 8.55 5.91 8.66
CA VAL A 168 8.11 6.87 9.67
C VAL A 168 6.87 6.33 10.36
N GLN A 169 6.98 6.03 11.65
CA GLN A 169 5.82 5.66 12.46
C GLN A 169 5.09 6.94 12.85
N LEU A 170 3.84 7.08 12.40
CA LEU A 170 3.02 8.24 12.75
C LEU A 170 2.54 8.13 14.20
N GLY A 171 2.91 9.11 15.01
CA GLY A 171 2.53 9.25 16.41
C GLY A 171 1.38 10.24 16.62
N LYS A 172 1.41 10.95 17.74
CA LYS A 172 0.31 11.81 18.18
C LYS A 172 0.26 13.11 17.37
N HIS A 173 -0.96 13.57 17.07
CA HIS A 173 -1.19 14.94 16.58
C HIS A 173 -0.66 15.97 17.59
N LYS A 174 0.06 16.98 17.09
CA LYS A 174 0.68 18.05 17.89
C LYS A 174 0.02 19.39 17.66
N ALA A 175 -0.26 19.75 16.40
CA ALA A 175 -0.76 21.08 16.07
C ALA A 175 -1.38 21.13 14.68
N ASP A 176 -2.26 22.12 14.46
CA ASP A 176 -2.75 22.51 13.14
C ASP A 176 -2.19 23.88 12.77
N GLY A 177 -1.76 24.02 11.53
CA GLY A 177 -1.25 25.26 10.95
C GLY A 177 -1.98 25.61 9.65
N SER A 178 -1.74 26.83 9.16
CA SER A 178 -2.36 27.34 7.92
C SER A 178 -2.01 26.54 6.66
N PHE A 179 -0.99 25.68 6.73
CA PHE A 179 -0.52 24.86 5.61
C PHE A 179 -0.75 23.36 5.84
N GLY A 180 -1.35 22.94 6.96
CA GLY A 180 -1.52 21.53 7.28
C GLY A 180 -1.41 21.19 8.77
N ALA A 181 -1.46 19.90 9.08
CA ALA A 181 -1.36 19.37 10.44
C ALA A 181 0.03 18.81 10.72
N VAL A 182 0.47 18.90 11.97
CA VAL A 182 1.76 18.41 12.46
C VAL A 182 1.53 17.24 13.41
N TYR A 183 2.24 16.15 13.16
CA TYR A 183 2.23 14.93 13.96
C TYR A 183 3.63 14.66 14.49
N GLU A 184 3.71 14.08 15.68
CA GLU A 184 4.89 13.37 16.14
C GLU A 184 5.08 12.12 15.31
N GLY A 185 6.31 11.67 15.15
CA GLY A 185 6.62 10.38 14.57
C GLY A 185 8.00 9.90 14.96
N GLU A 186 8.32 8.67 14.60
CA GLU A 186 9.61 8.05 14.86
C GLU A 186 10.18 7.50 13.56
N TRP A 187 11.44 7.84 13.26
CA TRP A 187 12.18 7.36 12.10
C TRP A 187 13.54 6.83 12.54
N LEU A 188 13.78 5.52 12.37
CA LEU A 188 15.03 4.85 12.77
C LEU A 188 15.45 5.18 14.22
N ASP A 189 14.54 4.95 15.17
CA ASP A 189 14.72 5.22 16.60
C ASP A 189 15.02 6.70 16.94
N THR A 190 14.63 7.62 16.04
CA THR A 190 14.78 9.07 16.22
C THR A 190 13.42 9.75 16.15
N ASP A 191 13.13 10.59 17.15
CA ASP A 191 11.92 11.42 17.17
C ASP A 191 11.93 12.45 16.02
N VAL A 192 10.85 12.47 15.23
CA VAL A 192 10.65 13.38 14.10
C VAL A 192 9.28 14.08 14.18
N LEU A 193 9.15 15.20 13.47
CA LEU A 193 7.87 15.87 13.25
C LEU A 193 7.46 15.72 11.79
N GLN A 194 6.29 15.15 11.55
CA GLN A 194 5.72 14.97 10.23
C GLN A 194 4.64 16.02 9.97
N THR A 195 4.79 16.80 8.90
CA THR A 195 3.79 17.78 8.47
C THR A 195 2.98 17.22 7.30
N CYS A 196 1.67 17.12 7.45
CA CYS A 196 0.75 16.71 6.40
C CYS A 196 0.05 17.95 5.83
N GLY A 197 0.33 18.27 4.57
CA GLY A 197 -0.31 19.40 3.88
C GLY A 197 -1.82 19.21 3.75
N SER A 198 -2.60 20.27 4.00
CA SER A 198 -4.02 20.29 3.62
C SER A 198 -4.12 20.54 2.12
N ARG A 199 -4.88 19.69 1.41
CA ARG A 199 -5.20 19.90 -0.01
C ARG A 199 -6.25 20.99 -0.17
#